data_AF-A0A1I1JEW1-F1
#
_entry.id   AF-A0A1I1JEW1-F1
#
_cell.length_a   1.000
_cell.length_b   1.000
_cell.length_c   1.000
_cell.angle_alpha   90.00
_cell.angle_beta   90.00
_cell.angle_gamma   90.00
#
_symmetry.space_group_name_H-M   'P 1'
#
loop_
_entity.id
_entity.type
_entity.pdbx_description
1 polymer ?
#
loop_
_entity_poly.entity_id
_entity_poly.type
_entity_poly.pdbx_seq_one_letter_code
_entity_poly.pdbx_strand_id
1 'polypeptide(L)'
;MHPKRVLILGVNGFIGHHLTRRILETTNWEVYGMDMASDRLGDLVNHPRLHFSEGDITINKEWIEYNIRKCDVVLPLVAIATPATYVRHPLRVFELDFEANLPMVRAAVKYKKHLVFPSTSEVYGMCADDEFDPEASPLVYGPINKPRWIYACSKQLMDRVIHAYGMEEGLNY
;
A
#
# COMPACT_ATOMS: atom_id res chain seq x y z
N MET A 1 19.13 12.03 16.78
CA MET A 1 18.52 11.69 15.48
C MET A 1 17.10 12.25 15.46
N HIS A 2 16.65 12.81 14.34
CA HIS A 2 15.25 13.20 14.21
C HIS A 2 14.33 11.97 14.23
N PRO A 3 13.11 12.08 14.78
CA PRO A 3 12.10 11.03 14.69
C PRO A 3 11.88 10.60 13.24
N LYS A 4 11.80 9.29 12.97
CA LYS A 4 11.34 8.82 11.66
C LYS A 4 9.89 9.24 11.46
N ARG A 5 9.55 9.58 10.23
CA ARG A 5 8.19 9.93 9.80
C ARG A 5 7.64 8.82 8.91
N VAL A 6 6.53 8.22 9.33
CA VAL A 6 5.87 7.12 8.62
C VAL A 6 4.59 7.65 8.00
N LEU A 7 4.47 7.60 6.68
CA LEU A 7 3.25 7.92 5.95
C LEU A 7 2.42 6.65 5.76
N ILE A 8 1.17 6.66 6.21
CA ILE A 8 0.20 5.58 6.03
C ILE A 8 -0.99 6.14 5.25
N LEU A 9 -1.22 5.64 4.04
CA LEU A 9 -2.36 6.00 3.21
C LEU A 9 -3.38 4.86 3.30
N GLY A 10 -4.61 5.14 3.73
CA GLY A 10 -5.55 4.12 4.19
C GLY A 10 -5.36 3.80 5.68
N VAL A 11 -5.09 4.83 6.50
CA VAL A 11 -4.75 4.67 7.92
C VAL A 11 -5.95 4.21 8.78
N ASN A 12 -7.18 4.45 8.33
CA ASN A 12 -8.42 4.12 9.05
C ASN A 12 -8.89 2.67 8.77
N GLY A 13 -7.95 1.78 8.48
CA GLY A 13 -8.17 0.34 8.28
C GLY A 13 -7.63 -0.51 9.43
N PHE A 14 -7.75 -1.83 9.29
CA PHE A 14 -7.25 -2.79 10.29
C PHE A 14 -5.73 -2.66 10.53
N ILE A 15 -4.94 -2.72 9.45
CA ILE A 15 -3.48 -2.57 9.52
C ILE A 15 -3.12 -1.17 10.01
N GLY A 16 -3.74 -0.12 9.42
CA GLY A 16 -3.47 1.26 9.77
C GLY A 16 -3.68 1.57 11.26
N HIS A 17 -4.77 1.10 11.86
CA HIS A 17 -5.04 1.24 13.30
C HIS A 17 -3.96 0.57 14.15
N HIS A 18 -3.71 -0.73 13.95
CA HIS A 18 -2.80 -1.50 14.78
C HIS A 18 -1.34 -1.06 14.62
N LEU A 19 -0.93 -0.74 13.39
CA LEU A 19 0.40 -0.23 13.11
C LEU A 19 0.62 1.14 13.74
N THR A 20 -0.34 2.07 13.57
CA THR A 20 -0.29 3.40 14.20
C THR A 20 -0.16 3.27 15.71
N ARG A 21 -1.04 2.48 16.35
CA ARG A 21 -0.98 2.23 17.79
C ARG A 21 0.39 1.71 18.22
N ARG A 22 0.91 0.68 17.54
CA ARG A 22 2.22 0.09 17.86
C ARG A 22 3.35 1.12 17.73
N ILE A 23 3.38 1.92 16.66
CA ILE A 23 4.40 2.94 16.45
C ILE A 23 4.37 3.96 17.59
N LEU A 24 3.18 4.44 17.96
CA LEU A 24 3.01 5.43 19.01
C LEU A 24 3.38 4.87 20.39
N GLU A 25 3.04 3.63 20.70
CA GLU A 25 3.33 3.01 22.00
C GLU A 25 4.80 2.63 22.18
N THR A 26 5.50 2.24 21.11
CA THR A 26 6.81 1.55 21.23
C THR A 26 8.00 2.29 20.63
N THR A 27 7.77 3.42 19.96
CA THR A 27 8.83 4.19 19.29
C THR A 27 8.70 5.68 19.58
N ASN A 28 9.69 6.46 19.17
CA ASN A 28 9.63 7.92 19.13
C ASN A 28 9.20 8.48 17.76
N TRP A 29 8.74 7.65 16.82
CA TRP A 29 8.41 8.04 15.44
C TRP A 29 7.12 8.87 15.37
N GLU A 30 6.97 9.60 14.27
CA GLU A 30 5.74 10.32 13.92
C GLU A 30 4.98 9.55 12.83
N VAL A 31 3.65 9.56 12.94
CA VAL A 31 2.74 8.96 11.94
C VAL A 31 2.00 10.07 11.23
N TYR A 32 2.05 10.06 9.90
CA TYR A 32 1.23 10.87 9.02
C TYR A 32 0.22 9.94 8.37
N GLY A 33 -1.06 10.08 8.72
CA GLY A 33 -2.12 9.20 8.28
C GLY A 33 -3.10 9.93 7.36
N MET A 34 -3.45 9.34 6.23
CA MET A 34 -4.52 9.84 5.36
C MET A 34 -5.60 8.77 5.15
N ASP A 35 -6.85 9.16 5.28
CA ASP A 35 -8.02 8.35 4.92
C ASP A 35 -9.26 9.25 4.77
N MET A 36 -10.39 8.72 4.32
CA MET A 36 -11.64 9.49 4.19
C MET A 36 -12.35 9.74 5.53
N ALA A 37 -11.95 9.02 6.58
CA ALA A 37 -12.52 9.13 7.93
C ALA A 37 -11.50 8.69 8.99
N SER A 38 -11.81 8.85 10.27
CA SER A 38 -10.93 8.51 11.39
C SER A 38 -11.61 7.69 12.49
N ASP A 39 -12.82 7.18 12.25
CA ASP A 39 -13.66 6.48 13.23
C ASP A 39 -12.98 5.23 13.83
N ARG A 40 -12.15 4.52 13.07
CA ARG A 40 -11.40 3.35 13.58
C ARG A 40 -10.12 3.72 14.32
N LEU A 41 -9.67 4.97 14.25
CA LEU A 41 -8.50 5.42 15.00
C LEU A 41 -8.84 5.71 16.47
N GLY A 42 -10.10 6.01 16.78
CA GLY A 42 -10.53 6.34 18.13
C GLY A 42 -9.69 7.47 18.74
N ASP A 43 -9.28 7.31 20.00
CA ASP A 43 -8.52 8.33 20.73
C ASP A 43 -7.10 8.57 20.18
N LEU A 44 -6.59 7.69 19.31
CA LEU A 44 -5.26 7.86 18.71
C LEU A 44 -5.16 9.17 17.94
N VAL A 45 -6.26 9.67 17.37
CA VAL A 45 -6.31 10.93 16.61
C VAL A 45 -5.85 12.15 17.42
N ASN A 46 -5.96 12.07 18.75
CA ASN A 46 -5.55 13.14 19.66
C ASN A 46 -4.08 13.03 20.09
N HIS A 47 -3.38 11.96 19.67
CA HIS A 47 -2.00 11.74 20.06
C HIS A 47 -1.07 12.76 19.36
N PRO A 48 -0.15 13.46 20.06
CA PRO A 48 0.64 14.56 19.49
C PRO A 48 1.64 14.15 18.40
N ARG A 49 1.83 12.84 18.18
CA ARG A 49 2.67 12.26 17.12
C ARG A 49 1.88 11.61 15.99
N LEU A 50 0.54 11.65 16.04
CA LEU A 50 -0.31 11.27 14.94
C LEU A 50 -0.83 12.54 14.25
N HIS A 51 -0.52 12.67 12.97
CA HIS A 51 -0.97 13.75 12.11
C HIS A 51 -1.96 13.17 11.11
N PHE A 52 -3.25 13.21 11.44
CA PHE A 52 -4.31 12.74 10.56
C PHE A 52 -4.69 13.81 9.53
N SER A 53 -5.05 13.39 8.31
CA SER A 53 -5.64 14.26 7.30
C SER A 53 -6.72 13.51 6.53
N GLU A 54 -7.84 14.17 6.32
CA GLU A 54 -8.92 13.63 5.50
C GLU A 54 -8.58 13.77 4.01
N GLY A 55 -8.70 12.68 3.25
CA GLY A 55 -8.40 12.70 1.82
C GLY A 55 -8.59 11.36 1.09
N ASP A 56 -8.64 11.44 -0.23
CA ASP A 56 -8.78 10.31 -1.16
C ASP A 56 -7.57 10.25 -2.10
N ILE A 57 -6.99 9.05 -2.29
CA ILE A 57 -5.80 8.86 -3.12
C ILE A 57 -6.00 9.20 -4.60
N THR A 58 -7.24 9.16 -5.07
CA THR A 58 -7.61 9.47 -6.45
C THR A 58 -7.79 10.98 -6.70
N ILE A 59 -7.99 11.76 -5.63
CA ILE A 59 -8.27 13.21 -5.68
C ILE A 59 -7.07 14.03 -5.20
N ASN A 60 -6.53 13.72 -4.01
CA ASN A 60 -5.58 14.58 -3.28
C ASN A 60 -4.11 14.36 -3.69
N LYS A 61 -3.84 14.29 -4.99
CA LYS A 61 -2.53 13.93 -5.55
C LYS A 61 -1.37 14.80 -5.06
N GLU A 62 -1.55 16.11 -5.02
CA GLU A 62 -0.51 17.07 -4.58
C GLU A 62 -0.18 16.90 -3.09
N TRP A 63 -1.20 16.67 -2.26
CA TRP A 63 -1.02 16.45 -0.82
C TRP A 63 -0.25 15.15 -0.56
N ILE A 64 -0.56 14.10 -1.32
CA ILE A 64 0.12 12.80 -1.23
C ILE A 64 1.57 12.93 -1.65
N GLU A 65 1.86 13.56 -2.79
CA GLU A 65 3.23 13.77 -3.25
C GLU A 65 4.04 14.60 -2.24
N TYR A 66 3.45 15.65 -1.68
CA TYR A 66 4.07 16.45 -0.62
C TYR A 66 4.42 15.60 0.61
N ASN A 67 3.49 14.76 1.09
CA ASN A 67 3.73 13.94 2.27
C ASN A 67 4.70 12.78 2.01
N ILE A 68 4.71 12.21 0.80
CA ILE A 68 5.73 11.25 0.38
C ILE A 68 7.11 11.92 0.45
N ARG A 69 7.26 13.14 -0.09
CA ARG A 69 8.52 13.90 0.01
C ARG A 69 8.92 14.20 1.45
N LYS A 70 7.95 14.50 2.33
CA LYS A 70 8.16 14.88 3.73
C LYS A 70 8.54 13.71 4.64
N CYS A 71 7.97 12.52 4.40
CA CYS A 71 8.15 11.35 5.25
C CYS A 71 9.37 10.51 4.85
N ASP A 72 9.76 9.56 5.69
CA ASP A 72 10.91 8.68 5.46
C ASP A 72 10.47 7.32 4.90
N VAL A 73 9.34 6.81 5.39
CA VAL A 73 8.74 5.52 5.00
C VAL A 73 7.32 5.75 4.50
N VAL A 74 6.92 5.07 3.43
CA VAL A 74 5.61 5.17 2.80
C VAL A 74 4.91 3.81 2.78
N LEU A 75 3.69 3.75 3.29
CA LEU A 75 2.83 2.57 3.32
C LEU A 75 1.49 2.88 2.62
N PRO A 76 1.35 2.58 1.31
CA PRO A 76 0.09 2.71 0.61
C PRO A 76 -0.78 1.47 0.87
N LEU A 77 -1.74 1.58 1.80
CA LEU A 77 -2.64 0.48 2.20
C LEU A 77 -3.99 0.50 1.47
N VAL A 78 -4.29 1.54 0.71
CA VAL A 78 -5.56 1.66 -0.03
C VAL A 78 -5.61 0.68 -1.20
N ALA A 79 -6.54 -0.27 -1.12
CA ALA A 79 -6.84 -1.25 -2.16
C ALA A 79 -8.25 -1.84 -1.96
N ILE A 80 -8.85 -2.38 -3.02
CA ILE A 80 -10.05 -3.21 -2.96
C ILE A 80 -9.61 -4.68 -2.84
N ALA A 81 -9.69 -5.23 -1.63
CA ALA A 81 -9.33 -6.62 -1.34
C ALA A 81 -10.57 -7.51 -1.05
N THR A 82 -11.71 -7.23 -1.70
CA THR A 82 -12.95 -7.99 -1.52
C THR A 82 -13.24 -8.88 -2.75
N PRO A 83 -13.18 -10.22 -2.65
CA PRO A 83 -13.28 -11.13 -3.79
C PRO A 83 -14.52 -10.95 -4.69
N ALA A 84 -15.68 -10.63 -4.09
CA ALA A 84 -16.89 -10.37 -4.85
C ALA A 84 -16.74 -9.17 -5.82
N THR A 85 -15.94 -8.17 -5.45
CA THR A 85 -15.72 -6.96 -6.24
C THR A 85 -14.83 -7.24 -7.46
N TYR A 86 -13.93 -8.22 -7.38
CA TYR A 86 -13.04 -8.59 -8.50
C TYR A 86 -13.85 -9.06 -9.73
N VAL A 87 -14.98 -9.72 -9.47
CA VAL A 87 -15.89 -10.21 -10.51
C VAL A 87 -16.91 -9.15 -10.93
N ARG A 88 -17.46 -8.41 -9.97
CA ARG A 88 -18.53 -7.42 -10.22
C ARG A 88 -18.02 -6.12 -10.85
N HIS A 89 -16.84 -5.66 -10.44
CA HIS A 89 -16.28 -4.36 -10.82
C HIS A 89 -14.76 -4.45 -11.08
N PRO A 90 -14.30 -5.30 -12.03
CA PRO A 90 -12.88 -5.55 -12.29
C PRO A 90 -12.09 -4.28 -12.64
N LEU A 91 -12.67 -3.37 -13.44
CA LEU A 91 -12.01 -2.11 -13.81
C LEU A 91 -11.74 -1.23 -12.58
N ARG A 92 -12.69 -1.18 -11.63
CA ARG A 92 -12.52 -0.41 -10.40
C ARG A 92 -11.39 -0.96 -9.52
N VAL A 93 -11.22 -2.29 -9.52
CA VAL A 93 -10.08 -2.93 -8.84
C VAL A 93 -8.77 -2.53 -9.50
N PHE A 94 -8.68 -2.59 -10.83
CA PHE A 94 -7.49 -2.18 -11.57
C PHE A 94 -7.16 -0.69 -11.35
N GLU A 95 -8.15 0.20 -11.51
CA GLU A 95 -7.98 1.65 -11.35
C GLU A 95 -7.45 2.02 -9.96
N LEU A 96 -7.95 1.38 -8.91
CA LEU A 96 -7.53 1.70 -7.54
C LEU A 96 -6.24 0.97 -7.15
N ASP A 97 -6.19 -0.35 -7.31
CA ASP A 97 -5.12 -1.19 -6.77
C ASP A 97 -3.82 -1.08 -7.58
N PHE A 98 -3.93 -0.68 -8.85
CA PHE A 98 -2.79 -0.48 -9.73
C PHE A 98 -2.60 0.99 -10.10
N GLU A 99 -3.53 1.59 -10.84
CA GLU A 99 -3.31 2.91 -11.45
C GLU A 99 -3.19 4.03 -10.41
N ALA A 100 -4.04 4.03 -9.38
CA ALA A 100 -3.97 5.05 -8.32
C ALA A 100 -2.76 4.83 -7.40
N ASN A 101 -2.25 3.60 -7.30
CA ASN A 101 -1.08 3.26 -6.50
C ASN A 101 0.26 3.58 -7.20
N LEU A 102 0.33 3.44 -8.52
CA LEU A 102 1.56 3.62 -9.28
C LEU A 102 2.21 5.02 -9.13
N PRO A 103 1.47 6.14 -9.12
CA PRO A 103 2.04 7.46 -8.84
C PRO A 103 2.74 7.54 -7.48
N MET A 104 2.26 6.82 -6.46
CA MET A 104 2.84 6.82 -5.12
C MET A 104 4.17 6.06 -5.11
N VAL A 105 4.26 4.94 -5.83
CA VAL A 105 5.52 4.22 -6.06
C VAL A 105 6.52 5.13 -6.77
N ARG A 106 6.11 5.77 -7.87
CA ARG A 106 6.96 6.71 -8.62
C ARG A 106 7.43 7.89 -7.77
N ALA A 107 6.58 8.42 -6.91
CA ALA A 107 6.96 9.48 -5.98
C ALA A 107 7.97 8.98 -4.94
N ALA A 108 7.83 7.75 -4.43
CA ALA A 108 8.80 7.15 -3.52
C ALA A 108 10.17 7.00 -4.19
N VAL A 109 10.23 6.60 -5.46
CA VAL A 109 11.47 6.57 -6.27
C VAL A 109 12.07 7.97 -6.40
N LYS A 110 11.29 8.92 -6.93
CA LYS A 110 11.68 10.32 -7.17
C LYS A 110 12.28 10.98 -5.92
N TYR A 111 11.70 10.73 -4.75
CA TYR A 111 12.12 11.34 -3.49
C TYR A 111 12.98 10.42 -2.62
N LYS A 112 13.42 9.27 -3.15
CA LYS A 112 14.30 8.30 -2.48
C LYS A 112 13.79 7.87 -1.11
N LYS A 113 12.54 7.46 -1.06
CA LYS A 113 11.86 7.02 0.16
C LYS A 113 11.91 5.51 0.30
N HIS A 114 11.77 5.04 1.54
CA HIS A 114 11.56 3.62 1.79
C HIS A 114 10.08 3.29 1.56
N LEU A 115 9.80 2.48 0.55
CA LEU A 115 8.45 2.06 0.21
C LEU A 115 8.15 0.70 0.83
N VAL A 116 7.30 0.62 1.84
CA VAL A 116 6.84 -0.68 2.35
C VAL A 116 5.47 -0.97 1.73
N PHE A 117 5.49 -1.75 0.64
CA PHE A 117 4.29 -2.00 -0.16
C PHE A 117 3.58 -3.30 0.26
N PRO A 118 2.26 -3.28 0.53
CA PRO A 118 1.52 -4.50 0.82
C PRO A 118 1.24 -5.25 -0.49
N SER A 119 2.03 -6.28 -0.81
CA SER A 119 1.64 -7.31 -1.77
C SER A 119 0.47 -8.15 -1.21
N THR A 120 0.18 -9.30 -1.80
CA THR A 120 -0.92 -10.18 -1.39
C THR A 120 -0.53 -11.64 -1.54
N SER A 121 -1.01 -12.51 -0.65
CA SER A 121 -0.89 -13.95 -0.83
C SER A 121 -1.60 -14.45 -2.10
N GLU A 122 -2.52 -13.68 -2.67
CA GLU A 122 -3.20 -14.09 -3.92
C GLU A 122 -2.27 -14.08 -5.15
N VAL A 123 -1.06 -13.49 -5.07
CA VAL A 123 -0.10 -13.53 -6.20
C VAL A 123 0.34 -14.95 -6.55
N TYR A 124 0.35 -15.88 -5.59
CA TYR A 124 0.68 -17.29 -5.84
C TYR A 124 -0.41 -18.00 -6.66
N GLY A 125 -1.64 -17.50 -6.60
CA GLY A 125 -2.76 -18.02 -7.38
C GLY A 125 -3.07 -19.49 -7.12
N MET A 126 -2.86 -20.33 -8.13
CA MET A 126 -3.04 -21.79 -8.07
C MET A 126 -1.70 -22.53 -7.96
N CYS A 127 -0.70 -21.91 -7.34
CA CYS A 127 0.55 -22.58 -6.98
C CYS A 127 0.24 -23.90 -6.22
N ALA A 128 0.95 -24.96 -6.59
CA ALA A 128 0.77 -26.30 -6.05
C ALA A 128 1.83 -26.68 -5.01
N ASP A 129 2.76 -25.77 -4.70
CA ASP A 129 3.76 -25.98 -3.67
C ASP A 129 3.09 -26.10 -2.30
N ASP A 130 3.63 -26.97 -1.45
CA ASP A 130 3.11 -27.19 -0.09
C ASP A 130 3.22 -25.92 0.78
N GLU A 131 4.27 -25.13 0.53
CA GLU A 131 4.50 -23.82 1.14
C GLU A 131 4.84 -22.81 0.05
N PHE A 132 4.31 -21.59 0.17
CA PHE A 132 4.59 -20.52 -0.78
C PHE A 132 5.93 -19.84 -0.49
N ASP A 133 6.87 -19.98 -1.41
CA ASP A 133 8.17 -19.33 -1.37
C ASP A 133 8.16 -18.06 -2.24
N PRO A 134 8.39 -16.85 -1.67
CA PRO A 134 8.36 -15.60 -2.43
C PRO A 134 9.43 -15.49 -3.51
N GLU A 135 10.53 -16.25 -3.41
CA GLU A 135 11.67 -16.19 -4.34
C GLU A 135 11.66 -17.34 -5.37
N ALA A 136 10.91 -18.42 -5.10
CA ALA A 136 10.96 -19.64 -5.92
C ALA A 136 9.61 -20.11 -6.45
N SER A 137 8.49 -19.88 -5.75
CA SER A 137 7.20 -20.46 -6.13
C SER A 137 6.65 -19.87 -7.44
N PRO A 138 6.04 -20.69 -8.30
CA PRO A 138 5.40 -20.20 -9.52
C PRO A 138 4.12 -19.43 -9.20
N LEU A 139 3.85 -18.40 -10.01
CA LEU A 139 2.65 -17.56 -9.89
C LEU A 139 1.67 -17.94 -11.01
N VAL A 140 0.64 -18.72 -10.70
CA VAL A 140 -0.21 -19.37 -11.70
C VAL A 140 -1.66 -18.89 -11.61
N TYR A 141 -2.17 -18.28 -12.68
CA TYR A 141 -3.55 -17.81 -12.78
C TYR A 141 -4.37 -18.60 -13.80
N GLY A 142 -5.69 -18.40 -13.75
CA GLY A 142 -6.61 -18.94 -14.74
C GLY A 142 -6.71 -18.09 -16.01
N PRO A 143 -7.53 -18.53 -16.99
CA PRO A 143 -7.71 -17.81 -18.24
C PRO A 143 -8.38 -16.44 -18.06
N ILE A 144 -8.29 -15.58 -19.08
CA ILE A 144 -8.83 -14.20 -19.07
C ILE A 144 -10.35 -14.15 -18.78
N ASN A 145 -11.11 -15.17 -19.18
CA ASN A 145 -12.54 -15.27 -18.89
C ASN A 145 -12.87 -15.59 -17.41
N LYS A 146 -11.85 -15.67 -16.53
CA LYS A 146 -11.97 -15.75 -15.08
C LYS A 146 -11.49 -14.42 -14.47
N PRO A 147 -12.34 -13.36 -14.49
CA PRO A 147 -11.93 -12.01 -14.10
C PRO A 147 -11.52 -11.88 -12.63
N ARG A 148 -11.84 -12.85 -11.78
CA ARG A 148 -11.39 -12.88 -10.37
C ARG A 148 -9.87 -12.72 -10.23
N TRP A 149 -9.10 -13.15 -11.24
CA TRP A 149 -7.64 -13.07 -11.23
C TRP A 149 -7.08 -11.68 -11.52
N ILE A 150 -7.92 -10.69 -11.86
CA ILE A 150 -7.47 -9.33 -12.11
C ILE A 150 -6.78 -8.73 -10.89
N TYR A 151 -7.26 -9.01 -9.68
CA TYR A 151 -6.65 -8.57 -8.43
C TYR A 151 -5.22 -9.10 -8.29
N ALA A 152 -5.03 -10.43 -8.36
CA ALA A 152 -3.72 -11.05 -8.27
C ALA A 152 -2.75 -10.56 -9.36
N CYS A 153 -3.24 -10.45 -10.60
CA CYS A 153 -2.44 -9.95 -11.72
C CYS A 153 -2.02 -8.49 -11.54
N SER A 154 -2.92 -7.61 -11.08
CA SER A 154 -2.61 -6.21 -10.78
C SER A 154 -1.57 -6.08 -9.66
N LYS A 155 -1.72 -6.83 -8.57
CA LYS A 155 -0.76 -6.81 -7.46
C LYS A 155 0.60 -7.35 -7.87
N GLN A 156 0.65 -8.46 -8.60
CA GLN A 156 1.89 -9.02 -9.14
C GLN A 156 2.59 -8.06 -10.11
N LEU A 157 1.85 -7.39 -11.00
CA LEU A 157 2.45 -6.40 -11.91
C LEU A 157 3.02 -5.22 -11.12
N MET A 158 2.34 -4.77 -10.06
CA MET A 158 2.86 -3.72 -9.18
C MET A 158 4.16 -4.16 -8.51
N ASP A 159 4.23 -5.38 -7.98
CA ASP A 159 5.45 -5.93 -7.37
C ASP A 159 6.61 -5.98 -8.36
N ARG A 160 6.35 -6.39 -9.61
CA ARG A 160 7.36 -6.38 -10.68
C ARG A 160 7.84 -4.97 -11.03
N VAL A 161 6.95 -3.98 -11.06
CA VAL A 161 7.31 -2.58 -11.32
C VAL A 161 8.15 -2.03 -10.17
N ILE A 162 7.78 -2.31 -8.91
CA ILE A 162 8.57 -1.93 -7.73
C ILE A 162 9.95 -2.59 -7.78
N HIS A 163 10.03 -3.89 -8.09
CA HIS A 163 11.29 -4.61 -8.23
C HIS A 163 12.18 -4.00 -9.32
N ALA A 164 11.61 -3.67 -10.48
CA ALA A 164 12.33 -2.99 -11.57
C ALA A 164 12.88 -1.62 -11.12
N TYR A 165 12.09 -0.81 -10.39
CA TYR A 165 12.59 0.43 -9.80
C TYR A 165 13.72 0.20 -8.78
N GLY A 166 13.67 -0.91 -8.03
CA GLY A 166 14.76 -1.34 -7.16
C GLY A 166 16.05 -1.61 -7.92
N MET A 167 15.95 -2.35 -9.03
CA MET A 167 17.08 -2.73 -9.88
C MET A 167 17.68 -1.55 -10.65
N GLU A 168 16.84 -0.74 -11.28
CA GLU A 168 17.28 0.29 -12.24
C GLU A 168 17.53 1.65 -11.59
N GLU A 169 16.73 2.02 -10.58
CA GLU A 169 16.75 3.35 -9.96
C GLU A 169 17.10 3.33 -8.46
N GLY A 170 17.38 2.15 -7.89
CA GLY A 170 17.82 2.00 -6.51
C GLY A 170 16.73 2.31 -5.47
N LEU A 171 15.46 2.05 -5.80
CA LEU A 171 14.38 2.14 -4.83
C LEU A 171 14.64 1.23 -3.64
N ASN A 172 14.47 1.75 -2.43
CA ASN A 172 14.46 0.97 -1.20
C ASN A 172 13.02 0.54 -0.91
N TYR A 173 12.73 -0.76 -0.95
CA TYR A 173 11.39 -1.33 -0.77
C TYR A 173 11.38 -2.64 0.00
#